data_AF-A0A1B7N5M4-F1
#
_entry.id   AF-A0A1B7N5M4-F1
#
_cell.length_a   1.000
_cell.length_b   1.000
_cell.length_c   1.000
_cell.angle_alpha   90.00
_cell.angle_beta   90.00
_cell.angle_gamma   90.00
#
_symmetry.space_group_name_H-M   'P 1'
#
loop_
_entity.id
_entity.type
_entity.pdbx_description
1 polymer ?
#
loop_
_entity_poly.entity_id
_entity_poly.type
_entity_poly.pdbx_seq_one_letter_code
_entity_poly.pdbx_strand_id
1 'polypeptide(L)'
;MDELLIDCSIHLDGVPLKDVRTFKCGHGFCKTCVETLFAGPPPFKCPTCRKRISRKDGLQIFLNPHRSPTQPGTQSARRASDIDIDLTVSDDEDSAVERVSNRRKRTREHDGMLHRLHQLQQQVLAVNEEQGVLKIDYRELQQEHAALEAQHVALKGDYTALESQHYKAQRIFIELQKKYDAAASEAQQWRESCQKARADASAARKEKETQAGKMAELADRERDFRHRAHANKLAVIRQI
;
A
#
# COMPACT_ATOMS: atom_id res chain seq x y z
N MET A 1 19.04 5.63 38.63
CA MET A 1 19.38 6.81 37.81
C MET A 1 18.88 6.47 36.44
N ASP A 2 17.75 7.03 36.05
CA ASP A 2 17.12 6.68 34.77
C ASP A 2 17.91 7.37 33.67
N GLU A 3 18.60 6.58 32.83
CA GLU A 3 19.28 7.10 31.65
C GLU A 3 18.22 7.66 30.70
N LEU A 4 18.27 8.97 30.42
CA LEU A 4 17.39 9.60 29.44
C LEU A 4 17.68 9.03 28.05
N LEU A 5 16.74 8.24 27.53
CA LEU A 5 16.77 7.67 26.19
C LEU A 5 16.06 8.62 25.21
N ILE A 6 16.63 8.80 24.03
CA ILE A 6 16.05 9.56 22.92
C ILE A 6 16.03 8.68 21.67
N ASP A 7 14.94 8.71 20.93
CA ASP A 7 14.81 7.94 19.69
C ASP A 7 15.64 8.55 18.57
N CYS A 8 16.47 7.72 17.93
CA CYS A 8 17.27 8.15 16.80
C CYS A 8 16.45 8.10 15.50
N SER A 9 16.32 9.21 14.78
CA SER A 9 15.51 9.28 13.55
C SER A 9 16.06 8.49 12.34
N ILE A 10 17.17 7.75 12.48
CA ILE A 10 17.74 6.91 11.41
C ILE A 10 17.35 5.44 11.60
N HIS A 11 17.44 4.91 12.82
CA HIS A 11 17.13 3.50 13.12
C HIS A 11 15.92 3.31 14.04
N LEU A 12 15.34 4.41 14.54
CA LEU A 12 14.11 4.44 15.33
C LEU A 12 14.18 3.72 16.69
N ASP A 13 15.37 3.41 17.19
CA ASP A 13 15.55 2.88 18.55
C ASP A 13 15.96 3.96 19.55
N GLY A 14 15.61 3.72 20.81
CA GLY A 14 16.03 4.54 21.94
C GLY A 14 17.53 4.43 22.19
N VAL A 15 18.22 5.56 22.11
CA VAL A 15 19.66 5.66 22.40
C VAL A 15 19.90 6.57 23.61
N PRO A 16 20.93 6.29 24.43
CA PRO A 16 21.30 7.16 25.52
C PRO A 16 21.60 8.58 25.01
N LEU A 17 21.10 9.61 25.70
CA LEU A 17 21.30 11.02 25.34
C LEU A 17 22.79 11.37 25.13
N LYS A 18 23.69 10.75 25.93
CA LYS A 18 25.14 10.92 25.81
C LYS A 18 25.68 10.54 24.44
N ASP A 19 25.01 9.66 23.71
CA ASP A 19 25.46 9.15 22.42
C ASP A 19 24.80 9.85 21.22
N VAL A 20 24.01 10.91 21.46
CA VAL A 20 23.36 11.71 20.41
C VAL A 20 24.21 12.93 20.04
N ARG A 21 24.46 13.10 18.73
CA ARG A 21 25.13 14.28 18.16
C ARG A 21 24.15 15.11 17.35
N THR A 22 24.05 16.39 17.67
CA THR A 22 23.17 17.37 17.01
C THR A 22 23.97 18.25 16.07
N PHE A 23 23.41 18.54 14.90
CA PHE A 23 24.04 19.39 13.88
C PHE A 23 23.43 20.79 13.87
N LYS A 24 24.07 21.75 13.17
CA LYS A 24 23.56 23.13 12.97
C LYS A 24 22.12 23.23 12.45
N CYS A 25 21.61 22.16 11.84
CA CYS A 25 20.23 22.09 11.37
C CYS A 25 19.20 21.74 12.46
N GLY A 26 19.63 21.51 13.71
CA GLY A 26 18.78 21.16 14.85
C GLY A 26 18.48 19.67 14.99
N HIS A 27 18.84 18.83 14.02
CA HIS A 27 18.59 17.39 14.05
C HIS A 27 19.75 16.64 14.68
N GLY A 28 19.43 15.67 15.53
CA GLY A 28 20.39 14.82 16.23
C GLY A 28 20.24 13.35 15.89
N PHE A 29 21.36 12.63 15.85
CA PHE A 29 21.41 11.21 15.56
C PHE A 29 22.41 10.52 16.48
N CYS A 30 22.22 9.22 16.71
CA CYS A 30 23.16 8.44 17.50
C CYS A 30 24.54 8.38 16.84
N LYS A 31 25.60 8.24 17.65
CA LYS A 31 27.00 8.20 17.23
C LYS A 31 27.22 7.21 16.09
N THR A 32 26.68 6.00 16.20
CA THR A 32 26.80 4.94 15.18
C THR A 32 26.24 5.38 13.84
N CYS A 33 25.05 5.98 13.82
CA CYS A 33 24.44 6.41 12.57
C CYS A 33 25.10 7.64 11.97
N VAL A 34 25.66 8.53 12.80
CA VAL A 34 26.50 9.63 12.33
C VAL A 34 27.77 9.11 11.66
N GLU A 35 28.43 8.12 12.26
CA GLU A 35 29.64 7.51 11.70
C GLU A 35 29.36 6.83 10.35
N THR A 36 28.28 6.06 10.25
CA THR A 36 27.82 5.46 8.98
C THR A 36 27.50 6.52 7.91
N LEU A 37 26.84 7.61 8.29
CA LEU A 37 26.50 8.69 7.36
C LEU A 37 27.75 9.37 6.79
N PHE A 38 28.78 9.56 7.62
CA PHE A 38 30.06 10.15 7.19
C PHE A 38 31.04 9.14 6.58
N ALA A 39 30.74 7.84 6.58
CA ALA A 39 31.50 6.83 5.86
C ALA A 39 31.18 6.82 4.35
N GLY A 40 30.06 7.44 3.94
CA GLY A 40 29.70 7.60 2.53
C GLY A 40 30.47 8.71 1.80
N PRO A 41 30.28 8.84 0.47
CA PRO A 41 30.90 9.91 -0.30
C PRO A 41 30.26 11.29 -0.03
N PRO A 42 31.04 12.38 0.03
CA PRO A 42 30.50 13.74 0.15
C PRO A 42 29.72 14.14 -1.12
N PRO A 43 28.74 15.07 -1.04
CA PRO A 43 28.41 15.93 0.10
C PRO A 43 27.42 15.31 1.10
N PHE A 44 27.71 15.46 2.40
CA PHE A 44 26.86 14.95 3.48
C PHE A 44 25.62 15.82 3.72
N LYS A 45 24.45 15.18 3.77
CA LYS A 45 23.15 15.83 3.98
C LYS A 45 22.47 15.24 5.20
N CYS A 46 21.80 16.09 5.98
CA CYS A 46 20.96 15.67 7.09
C CYS A 46 19.81 14.75 6.59
N PRO A 47 19.64 13.54 7.15
CA PRO A 47 18.54 12.65 6.78
C PRO A 47 17.15 13.27 6.97
N THR A 48 16.98 14.13 7.98
CA THR A 48 15.68 14.74 8.31
C THR A 48 15.33 15.94 7.43
N CYS A 49 16.25 16.92 7.28
CA CYS A 49 15.95 18.19 6.59
C CYS A 49 16.76 18.43 5.31
N ARG A 50 17.63 17.48 4.92
CA ARG A 50 18.47 17.51 3.71
C ARG A 50 19.46 18.69 3.60
N LYS A 51 19.58 19.53 4.63
CA LYS A 51 20.60 20.58 4.74
C LYS A 51 22.00 19.95 4.80
N ARG A 52 23.00 20.66 4.26
CA ARG A 52 24.41 20.23 4.33
C ARG A 52 24.86 20.19 5.78
N ILE A 53 25.52 19.10 6.17
CA ILE A 53 26.09 18.92 7.50
C ILE A 53 27.57 18.59 7.39
N SER A 54 28.38 19.01 8.36
CA SER A 54 29.79 18.65 8.43
C SER A 54 30.12 17.94 9.74
N ARG A 55 31.16 17.09 9.72
CA ARG A 55 31.59 16.35 10.93
C ARG A 55 32.02 17.30 12.07
N LYS A 56 32.47 18.52 11.74
CA LYS A 56 32.87 19.55 12.71
C LYS A 56 31.67 20.23 13.40
N ASP A 57 30.49 20.13 12.81
CA ASP A 57 29.26 20.78 13.32
C ASP A 57 28.51 19.91 14.34
N GLY A 58 29.00 18.71 14.65
CA GLY A 58 28.34 17.77 15.56
C GLY A 58 28.62 18.09 17.02
N LEU A 59 27.61 18.61 17.72
CA LEU A 59 27.64 18.92 19.15
C LEU A 59 26.98 17.79 19.95
N GLN A 60 27.62 17.37 21.04
CA GLN A 60 27.02 16.44 22.01
C GLN A 60 26.16 17.24 22.99
N ILE A 61 24.91 16.79 23.21
CA ILE A 61 24.04 17.43 24.18
C ILE A 61 24.44 16.95 25.58
N PHE A 62 24.91 17.87 26.41
CA PHE A 62 25.09 17.66 27.84
C PHE A 62 23.98 18.38 28.59
N LEU A 63 22.95 17.65 29.01
CA LEU A 63 22.05 18.14 30.05
C LEU A 63 22.72 17.86 31.38
N ASN A 64 23.12 18.92 32.10
CA ASN A 64 23.65 18.81 33.46
C ASN A 64 22.44 18.79 34.42
N PRO A 65 22.06 17.65 35.02
CA PRO A 65 20.85 17.56 35.82
C PRO A 65 21.15 17.98 37.25
N HIS A 66 21.64 19.21 37.46
CA HIS A 66 21.71 19.81 38.79
C HIS A 66 21.64 21.33 38.71
N ARG A 67 20.42 21.84 38.75
CA ARG A 67 20.11 23.04 39.51
C ARG A 67 18.68 22.92 40.01
N SER A 68 18.52 22.32 41.18
CA SER A 68 17.31 22.51 41.97
C SER A 68 17.12 24.03 42.13
N PRO A 69 15.93 24.57 41.87
CA PRO A 69 15.62 25.94 42.24
C PRO A 69 15.80 26.03 43.75
N THR A 70 16.89 26.68 44.18
CA THR A 70 17.05 27.06 45.57
C THR A 70 15.82 27.88 45.94
N GLN A 71 15.08 27.41 46.93
CA GLN A 71 13.96 28.15 47.50
C GLN A 71 14.40 29.60 47.77
N PRO A 72 13.54 30.61 47.52
CA PRO A 72 13.78 31.91 48.09
C PRO A 72 13.81 31.71 49.61
N GLY A 73 14.98 31.94 50.21
CA GLY A 73 15.17 31.82 51.64
C GLY A 73 14.10 32.63 52.36
N THR A 74 13.30 31.96 53.17
CA THR A 74 12.52 32.60 54.22
C THR A 74 13.49 33.17 55.25
N GLN A 75 14.04 34.34 54.97
CA GLN A 75 14.51 35.25 56.01
C GLN A 75 13.44 36.31 56.20
N SER A 76 12.39 35.92 56.93
CA SER A 76 11.55 36.86 57.66
C SER A 76 12.40 37.48 58.77
N ALA A 77 13.26 38.42 58.40
CA ALA A 77 13.76 39.42 59.33
C ALA A 77 12.60 40.38 59.59
N ARG A 78 11.85 40.15 60.67
CA ARG A 78 11.13 41.24 61.32
C ARG A 78 12.19 42.21 61.84
N ARG A 79 12.59 43.17 61.01
CA ARG A 79 13.01 44.48 61.49
C ARG A 79 11.80 45.38 61.32
N ALA A 80 11.11 45.61 62.42
CA ALA A 80 10.39 46.85 62.60
C ALA A 80 11.45 47.96 62.48
N SER A 81 11.60 48.51 61.28
CA SER A 81 12.18 49.83 61.14
C SER A 81 11.07 50.78 61.51
N ASP A 82 11.21 51.39 62.68
CA ASP A 82 10.58 52.64 63.03
C ASP A 82 10.78 53.59 61.85
N ILE A 83 9.75 53.70 61.01
CA ILE A 83 9.61 54.83 60.10
C ILE A 83 9.06 55.92 61.01
N ASP A 84 9.96 56.78 61.50
CA ASP A 84 9.58 58.14 61.83
C ASP A 84 8.88 58.70 60.59
N ILE A 85 7.54 58.68 60.63
CA ILE A 85 6.75 59.52 59.74
C ILE A 85 6.96 60.92 60.31
N ASP A 86 8.00 61.57 59.81
CA ASP A 86 8.18 63.00 59.98
C ASP A 86 6.97 63.69 59.34
N LEU A 87 6.03 64.08 60.20
CA LEU A 87 4.90 64.95 59.92
C LEU A 87 5.37 66.41 59.85
N THR A 88 6.50 66.68 59.18
CA THR A 88 6.76 68.01 58.65
C THR A 88 5.84 68.21 57.45
N VAL A 89 4.65 68.71 57.76
CA VAL A 89 3.76 69.38 56.82
C VAL A 89 4.55 70.56 56.25
N SER A 90 5.24 70.31 55.15
CA SER A 90 5.69 71.38 54.26
C SER A 90 4.47 71.73 53.42
N ASP A 91 3.83 72.85 53.77
CA ASP A 91 2.69 73.45 53.09
C ASP A 91 3.08 73.99 51.70
N ASP A 92 3.43 73.08 50.79
CA ASP A 92 3.43 73.34 49.34
C ASP A 92 2.26 72.58 48.73
N GLU A 93 1.10 73.23 48.65
CA GLU A 93 -0.15 72.69 48.07
C GLU A 93 0.09 72.10 46.66
N ASP A 94 1.04 72.63 45.89
CA ASP A 94 1.41 72.14 44.55
C ASP A 94 1.98 70.69 44.56
N SER A 95 2.67 70.28 45.63
CA SER A 95 3.30 68.94 45.77
C SER A 95 2.30 67.82 46.12
N ALA A 96 1.20 68.16 46.80
CA ALA A 96 0.12 67.21 47.11
C ALA A 96 -0.72 66.90 45.87
N VAL A 97 -1.00 67.92 45.04
CA VAL A 97 -1.76 67.80 43.80
C VAL A 97 -1.04 66.91 42.77
N GLU A 98 0.28 67.04 42.65
CA GLU A 98 1.07 66.21 41.73
C GLU A 98 1.17 64.74 42.20
N ARG A 99 1.30 64.50 43.52
CA ARG A 99 1.25 63.14 44.09
C ARG A 99 -0.10 62.45 43.88
N VAL A 100 -1.21 63.17 44.04
CA VAL A 100 -2.56 62.65 43.78
C VAL A 100 -2.77 62.37 42.29
N SER A 101 -2.27 63.25 41.41
CA SER A 101 -2.34 63.07 39.96
C SER A 101 -1.54 61.86 39.49
N ASN A 102 -0.33 61.67 40.01
CA ASN A 102 0.49 60.49 39.73
C ASN A 102 -0.15 59.20 40.27
N ARG A 103 -0.76 59.24 41.46
CA ARG A 103 -1.49 58.09 42.01
C ARG A 103 -2.68 57.70 41.13
N ARG A 104 -3.48 58.67 40.67
CA ARG A 104 -4.59 58.45 39.73
C ARG A 104 -4.12 57.88 38.39
N LYS A 105 -2.98 58.36 37.87
CA LYS A 105 -2.35 57.82 36.65
C LYS A 105 -1.99 56.35 36.83
N ARG A 106 -1.32 55.98 37.93
CA ARG A 106 -0.96 54.59 38.24
C ARG A 106 -2.18 53.69 38.43
N THR A 107 -3.27 54.19 39.02
CA THR A 107 -4.53 53.43 39.12
C THR A 107 -5.13 53.16 37.73
N ARG A 108 -5.17 54.16 36.84
CA ARG A 108 -5.64 53.97 35.45
C ARG A 108 -4.77 52.99 34.66
N GLU A 109 -3.45 53.06 34.84
CA GLU A 109 -2.51 52.11 34.24
C GLU A 109 -2.76 50.68 34.76
N HIS A 110 -2.97 50.52 36.07
CA HIS A 110 -3.31 49.25 36.68
C HIS A 110 -4.65 48.69 36.18
N ASP A 111 -5.68 49.53 36.11
CA ASP A 111 -7.01 49.14 35.58
C ASP A 111 -6.92 48.75 34.10
N GLY A 112 -6.10 49.46 33.31
CA GLY A 112 -5.80 49.11 31.92
C GLY A 112 -5.07 47.76 31.79
N MET A 113 -4.11 47.48 32.70
CA MET A 113 -3.44 46.18 32.75
C MET A 113 -4.38 45.05 33.16
N LEU A 114 -5.28 45.29 34.14
CA LEU A 114 -6.30 44.32 34.54
C LEU A 114 -7.27 44.00 33.41
N HIS A 115 -7.72 45.02 32.67
CA HIS A 115 -8.58 44.82 31.50
C HIS A 115 -7.87 43.99 30.43
N ARG A 116 -6.59 44.29 30.16
CA ARG A 116 -5.78 43.52 29.20
C ARG A 116 -5.56 42.09 29.64
N LEU A 117 -5.34 41.84 30.93
CA LEU A 117 -5.20 40.50 31.49
C LEU A 117 -6.50 39.71 31.34
N HIS A 118 -7.66 40.33 31.60
CA HIS A 118 -8.95 39.70 31.40
C HIS A 118 -9.20 39.37 29.92
N GLN A 119 -8.87 40.28 29.01
CA GLN A 119 -8.97 40.06 27.56
C GLN A 119 -8.11 38.87 27.09
N LEU A 120 -6.85 38.80 27.55
CA LEU A 120 -5.95 37.68 27.24
C LEU A 120 -6.48 36.38 27.83
N GLN A 121 -7.05 36.41 29.04
CA GLN A 121 -7.65 35.24 29.67
C GLN A 121 -8.82 34.69 28.84
N GLN A 122 -9.70 35.56 28.32
CA GLN A 122 -10.77 35.16 27.41
C GLN A 122 -10.24 34.56 26.10
N GLN A 123 -9.20 35.16 25.53
CA GLN A 123 -8.56 34.62 24.31
C GLN A 123 -7.96 33.23 24.52
N VAL A 124 -7.30 32.99 25.65
CA VAL A 124 -6.75 31.67 26.00
C VAL A 124 -7.86 30.63 26.14
N LEU A 125 -8.99 30.99 26.74
CA LEU A 125 -10.14 30.09 26.85
C LEU A 125 -10.70 29.73 25.46
N ALA A 126 -10.93 30.73 24.60
CA ALA A 126 -11.42 30.49 23.24
C ALA A 126 -10.48 29.58 22.43
N VAL A 127 -9.17 29.83 22.47
CA VAL A 127 -8.18 28.98 21.78
C VAL A 127 -8.13 27.56 22.35
N ASN A 128 -8.31 27.40 23.67
CA ASN A 128 -8.36 26.07 24.28
C ASN A 128 -9.61 25.29 23.86
N GLU A 129 -10.76 25.95 23.72
CA GLU A 129 -11.99 25.34 23.21
C GLU A 129 -11.81 24.89 21.76
N GLU A 130 -11.26 25.76 20.90
CA GLU A 130 -10.93 25.42 19.51
C GLU A 130 -9.94 24.25 19.43
N GLN A 131 -8.91 24.23 20.28
CA GLN A 131 -7.96 23.12 20.36
C GLN A 131 -8.65 21.82 20.81
N GLY A 132 -9.66 21.91 21.67
CA GLY A 132 -10.48 20.79 22.11
C GLY A 132 -11.26 20.16 20.94
N VAL A 133 -11.94 21.01 20.17
CA VAL A 133 -12.69 20.57 18.97
C VAL A 133 -11.75 19.95 17.95
N LEU A 134 -10.65 20.61 17.61
CA LEU A 134 -9.70 20.10 16.62
C LEU A 134 -9.08 18.75 17.01
N LYS A 135 -8.87 18.50 18.32
CA LYS A 135 -8.41 17.19 18.82
C LYS A 135 -9.47 16.10 18.69
N ILE A 136 -10.76 16.44 18.79
CA ILE A 136 -11.85 15.49 18.55
C ILE A 136 -11.87 15.14 17.06
N ASP A 137 -11.92 16.15 16.18
CA ASP A 137 -11.94 15.97 14.73
C ASP A 137 -10.73 15.15 14.22
N TYR A 138 -9.53 15.44 14.75
CA TYR A 138 -8.33 14.69 14.40
C TYR A 138 -8.44 13.20 14.76
N ARG A 139 -9.04 12.87 15.91
CA ARG A 139 -9.25 11.48 16.32
C ARG A 139 -10.31 10.80 15.46
N GLU A 140 -11.38 11.49 15.11
CA GLU A 140 -12.42 10.96 14.22
C GLU A 140 -11.83 10.65 12.83
N LEU A 141 -11.09 11.60 12.25
CA LEU A 141 -10.42 11.40 10.97
C LEU A 141 -9.39 10.26 11.02
N GLN A 142 -8.68 10.11 12.13
CA GLN A 142 -7.76 8.99 12.33
C GLN A 142 -8.48 7.63 12.36
N GLN A 143 -9.68 7.57 12.96
CA GLN A 143 -10.50 6.35 12.95
C GLN A 143 -11.04 6.04 11.55
N GLU A 144 -11.50 7.06 10.81
CA GLU A 144 -11.92 6.90 9.42
C GLU A 144 -10.79 6.37 8.54
N HIS A 145 -9.58 6.95 8.67
CA HIS A 145 -8.41 6.48 7.94
C HIS A 145 -8.11 5.01 8.23
N ALA A 146 -8.10 4.62 9.50
CA ALA A 146 -7.88 3.22 9.89
C ALA A 146 -8.96 2.29 9.32
N ALA A 147 -10.23 2.73 9.28
CA ALA A 147 -11.33 1.98 8.68
C ALA A 147 -11.15 1.82 7.16
N LEU A 148 -10.75 2.89 6.45
CA LEU A 148 -10.46 2.83 5.02
C LEU A 148 -9.25 1.92 4.72
N GLU A 149 -8.20 1.98 5.53
CA GLU A 149 -7.04 1.10 5.39
C GLU A 149 -7.45 -0.37 5.55
N ALA A 150 -8.28 -0.69 6.54
CA ALA A 150 -8.81 -2.04 6.73
C ALA A 150 -9.63 -2.51 5.52
N GLN A 151 -10.49 -1.64 4.96
CA GLN A 151 -11.26 -1.94 3.75
C GLN A 151 -10.34 -2.17 2.54
N HIS A 152 -9.32 -1.35 2.36
CA HIS A 152 -8.37 -1.51 1.26
C HIS A 152 -7.59 -2.84 1.37
N VAL A 153 -7.18 -3.22 2.58
CA VAL A 153 -6.52 -4.52 2.83
C VAL A 153 -7.47 -5.67 2.51
N ALA A 154 -8.73 -5.61 2.94
CA ALA A 154 -9.72 -6.63 2.64
C ALA A 154 -9.96 -6.77 1.13
N LEU A 155 -10.20 -5.66 0.44
CA LEU A 155 -10.43 -5.64 -1.01
C LEU A 155 -9.23 -6.17 -1.80
N LYS A 156 -8.01 -5.85 -1.37
CA LYS A 156 -6.78 -6.41 -1.95
C LYS A 156 -6.70 -7.92 -1.76
N GLY A 157 -7.13 -8.44 -0.60
CA GLY A 157 -7.28 -9.87 -0.35
C GLY A 157 -8.24 -10.51 -1.35
N ASP A 158 -9.44 -9.94 -1.51
CA ASP A 158 -10.45 -10.43 -2.45
C ASP A 158 -9.95 -10.42 -3.90
N TYR A 159 -9.25 -9.36 -4.31
CA TYR A 159 -8.65 -9.27 -5.64
C TYR A 159 -7.67 -10.42 -5.91
N THR A 160 -6.76 -10.69 -4.98
CA THR A 160 -5.77 -11.78 -5.16
C THR A 160 -6.42 -13.17 -5.15
N ALA A 161 -7.49 -13.36 -4.36
CA ALA A 161 -8.29 -14.58 -4.40
C ALA A 161 -8.99 -14.77 -5.75
N LEU A 162 -9.61 -13.71 -6.29
CA LEU A 162 -10.27 -13.74 -7.59
C LEU A 162 -9.28 -13.98 -8.74
N GLU A 163 -8.10 -13.35 -8.67
CA GLU A 163 -7.01 -13.56 -9.63
C GLU A 163 -6.55 -15.03 -9.63
N SER A 164 -6.38 -15.65 -8.46
CA SER A 164 -6.07 -17.08 -8.36
C SER A 164 -7.14 -17.97 -8.99
N GLN A 165 -8.42 -17.62 -8.79
CA GLN A 165 -9.53 -18.34 -9.42
C GLN A 165 -9.53 -18.18 -10.94
N HIS A 166 -9.26 -16.98 -11.45
CA HIS A 166 -9.16 -16.74 -12.89
C HIS A 166 -8.07 -17.61 -13.52
N TYR A 167 -6.87 -17.68 -12.92
CA TYR A 167 -5.80 -18.54 -13.42
C TYR A 167 -6.19 -20.03 -13.41
N LYS A 168 -6.89 -20.51 -12.36
CA LYS A 168 -7.40 -21.89 -12.32
C LYS A 168 -8.39 -22.15 -13.45
N ALA A 169 -9.36 -21.26 -13.64
CA ALA A 169 -10.36 -21.37 -14.71
C ALA A 169 -9.70 -21.34 -16.10
N GLN A 170 -8.73 -20.45 -16.31
CA GLN A 170 -7.97 -20.35 -17.56
C GLN A 170 -7.21 -21.64 -17.88
N ARG A 171 -6.58 -22.27 -16.87
CA ARG A 171 -5.92 -23.57 -17.05
C ARG A 171 -6.89 -24.67 -17.47
N ILE A 172 -8.06 -24.75 -16.81
CA ILE A 172 -9.10 -25.71 -17.15
C ILE A 172 -9.60 -25.48 -18.58
N PHE A 173 -9.83 -24.23 -18.95
CA PHE A 173 -10.23 -23.86 -20.31
C PHE A 173 -9.22 -24.35 -21.36
N ILE A 174 -7.92 -24.09 -21.15
CA ILE A 174 -6.87 -24.54 -22.05
C ILE A 174 -6.84 -26.07 -22.15
N GLU A 175 -6.99 -26.78 -21.03
CA GLU A 175 -7.03 -28.24 -21.04
C GLU A 175 -8.25 -28.78 -21.80
N LEU A 176 -9.42 -28.18 -21.60
CA LEU A 176 -10.64 -28.56 -22.30
C LEU A 176 -10.53 -28.28 -23.80
N GLN A 177 -9.94 -27.16 -24.19
CA GLN A 177 -9.69 -26.81 -25.59
C GLN A 177 -8.82 -27.88 -26.27
N LYS A 178 -7.73 -28.31 -25.61
CA LYS A 178 -6.86 -29.38 -26.14
C LYS A 178 -7.62 -30.70 -26.33
N LYS A 179 -8.47 -31.08 -25.37
CA LYS A 179 -9.30 -32.30 -25.48
C LYS A 179 -10.31 -32.18 -26.61
N TYR A 180 -10.92 -31.01 -26.78
CA TYR A 180 -11.84 -30.74 -27.87
C TYR A 180 -11.15 -30.87 -29.24
N ASP A 181 -9.98 -30.24 -29.41
CA ASP A 181 -9.23 -30.29 -30.66
C ASP A 181 -8.77 -31.72 -31.02
N ALA A 182 -8.36 -32.50 -30.01
CA ALA A 182 -8.02 -33.91 -30.18
C ALA A 182 -9.23 -34.74 -30.63
N ALA A 183 -10.37 -34.61 -29.93
CA ALA A 183 -11.60 -35.30 -30.29
C ALA A 183 -12.11 -34.89 -31.69
N ALA A 184 -11.99 -33.61 -32.05
CA ALA A 184 -12.33 -33.12 -33.38
C ALA A 184 -11.46 -33.76 -34.47
N SER A 185 -10.16 -33.90 -34.20
CA SER A 185 -9.19 -34.55 -35.10
C SER A 185 -9.49 -36.05 -35.26
N GLU A 186 -9.77 -36.76 -34.17
CA GLU A 186 -10.16 -38.18 -34.21
C GLU A 186 -11.47 -38.38 -34.99
N ALA A 187 -12.47 -37.53 -34.76
CA ALA A 187 -13.74 -37.58 -35.49
C ALA A 187 -13.55 -37.30 -36.99
N GLN A 188 -12.59 -36.45 -37.38
CA GLN A 188 -12.24 -36.21 -38.78
C GLN A 188 -11.58 -37.44 -39.41
N GLN A 189 -10.60 -38.03 -38.73
CA GLN A 189 -9.93 -39.26 -39.19
C GLN A 189 -10.92 -40.41 -39.35
N TRP A 190 -11.84 -40.57 -38.41
CA TRP A 190 -12.89 -41.59 -38.50
C TRP A 190 -13.81 -41.37 -39.71
N ARG A 191 -14.19 -40.11 -39.98
CA ARG A 191 -15.00 -39.74 -41.15
C ARG A 191 -14.29 -40.10 -42.46
N GLU A 192 -13.00 -39.78 -42.57
CA GLU A 192 -12.18 -40.11 -43.74
C GLU A 192 -12.02 -41.63 -43.93
N SER A 193 -11.76 -42.36 -42.84
CA SER A 193 -11.71 -43.82 -42.85
C SER A 193 -13.03 -44.44 -43.32
N CYS A 194 -14.16 -43.94 -42.80
CA CYS A 194 -15.49 -44.36 -43.22
C CYS A 194 -15.78 -44.04 -44.71
N GLN A 195 -15.34 -42.88 -45.20
CA GLN A 195 -15.47 -42.51 -46.63
C GLN A 195 -14.66 -43.46 -47.52
N LYS A 196 -13.42 -43.76 -47.14
CA LYS A 196 -12.56 -44.70 -47.87
C LYS A 196 -13.18 -46.10 -47.90
N ALA A 197 -13.60 -46.63 -46.75
CA ALA A 197 -14.24 -47.94 -46.67
C ALA A 197 -15.51 -48.03 -47.54
N ARG A 198 -16.30 -46.95 -47.62
CA ARG A 198 -17.46 -46.87 -48.53
C ARG A 198 -17.03 -46.89 -50.00
N ALA A 199 -15.99 -46.16 -50.37
CA ALA A 199 -15.46 -46.16 -51.72
C ALA A 199 -14.95 -47.56 -52.12
N ASP A 200 -14.15 -48.19 -51.26
CA ASP A 200 -13.61 -49.53 -51.46
C ASP A 200 -14.73 -50.59 -51.58
N ALA A 201 -15.74 -50.53 -50.71
CA ALA A 201 -16.91 -51.40 -50.80
C ALA A 201 -17.71 -51.19 -52.09
N SER A 202 -17.82 -49.95 -52.58
CA SER A 202 -18.49 -49.65 -53.85
C SER A 202 -17.69 -50.19 -55.05
N ALA A 203 -16.36 -50.09 -55.00
CA ALA A 203 -15.47 -50.62 -56.03
C ALA A 203 -15.53 -52.15 -56.08
N ALA A 204 -15.45 -52.82 -54.92
CA ALA A 204 -15.56 -54.27 -54.82
C ALA A 204 -16.92 -54.79 -55.34
N ARG A 205 -18.02 -54.06 -55.10
CA ARG A 205 -19.34 -54.40 -55.66
C ARG A 205 -19.34 -54.32 -57.18
N LYS A 206 -18.81 -53.23 -57.76
CA LYS A 206 -18.70 -53.07 -59.22
C LYS A 206 -17.83 -54.16 -59.83
N GLU A 207 -16.70 -54.48 -59.21
CA GLU A 207 -15.83 -55.55 -59.70
C GLU A 207 -16.55 -56.90 -59.67
N LYS A 208 -17.22 -57.24 -58.58
CA LYS A 208 -18.01 -58.48 -58.48
C LYS A 208 -19.12 -58.54 -59.53
N GLU A 209 -19.80 -57.43 -59.81
CA GLU A 209 -20.80 -57.33 -60.87
C GLU A 209 -20.19 -57.55 -62.27
N THR A 210 -19.04 -56.94 -62.55
CA THR A 210 -18.32 -57.18 -63.82
C THR A 210 -17.85 -58.63 -63.97
N GLN A 211 -17.37 -59.26 -62.89
CA GLN A 211 -16.98 -60.67 -62.88
C GLN A 211 -18.18 -61.58 -63.10
N ALA A 212 -19.31 -61.31 -62.43
CA ALA A 212 -20.56 -62.04 -62.63
C ALA A 212 -21.07 -61.90 -64.07
N GLY A 213 -21.00 -60.71 -64.66
CA GLY A 213 -21.32 -60.46 -66.07
C GLY A 213 -20.46 -61.30 -67.02
N LYS A 214 -19.14 -61.32 -66.82
CA LYS A 214 -18.22 -62.17 -67.60
C LYS A 214 -18.53 -63.66 -67.46
N MET A 215 -18.83 -64.12 -66.25
CA MET A 215 -19.20 -65.52 -65.99
C MET A 215 -20.53 -65.90 -66.66
N ALA A 216 -21.52 -65.00 -66.65
CA ALA A 216 -22.79 -65.19 -67.34
C ALA A 216 -22.57 -65.29 -68.86
N GLU A 217 -21.76 -64.41 -69.44
CA GLU A 217 -21.43 -64.44 -70.87
C GLU A 217 -20.72 -65.74 -71.28
N LEU A 218 -19.78 -66.23 -70.47
CA LEU A 218 -19.13 -67.53 -70.69
C LEU A 218 -20.13 -68.69 -70.59
N ALA A 219 -21.04 -68.65 -69.62
CA ALA A 219 -22.07 -69.68 -69.44
C ALA A 219 -23.06 -69.71 -70.62
N ASP A 220 -23.43 -68.55 -71.17
CA ASP A 220 -24.28 -68.46 -72.36
C ASP A 220 -23.56 -68.99 -73.60
N ARG A 221 -22.27 -68.64 -73.79
CA ARG A 221 -21.45 -69.21 -74.88
C ARG A 221 -21.34 -70.74 -74.81
N GLU A 222 -21.19 -71.30 -73.61
CA GLU A 222 -21.17 -72.75 -73.39
C GLU A 222 -22.54 -73.38 -73.68
N ARG A 223 -23.64 -72.72 -73.27
CA ARG A 223 -25.00 -73.17 -73.59
C ARG A 223 -25.22 -73.21 -75.11
N ASP A 224 -24.80 -72.17 -75.83
CA ASP A 224 -24.87 -72.09 -77.29
C ASP A 224 -24.03 -73.19 -77.96
N PHE A 225 -22.83 -73.44 -77.44
CA PHE A 225 -21.98 -74.53 -77.93
C PHE A 225 -22.67 -75.89 -77.78
N ARG A 226 -23.26 -76.18 -76.61
CA ARG A 226 -24.02 -77.42 -76.38
C ARG A 226 -25.24 -77.54 -77.30
N HIS A 227 -25.99 -76.45 -77.49
CA HIS A 227 -27.12 -76.42 -78.43
C HIS A 227 -26.68 -76.74 -79.85
N ARG A 228 -25.61 -76.11 -80.35
CA ARG A 228 -25.04 -76.41 -81.68
C ARG A 228 -24.57 -77.86 -81.80
N ALA A 229 -23.86 -78.38 -80.79
CA ALA A 229 -23.40 -79.76 -80.78
C ALA A 229 -24.57 -80.76 -80.80
N HIS A 230 -25.63 -80.51 -80.03
CA HIS A 230 -26.84 -81.32 -80.02
C HIS A 230 -27.57 -81.27 -81.38
N ALA A 231 -27.73 -80.07 -81.96
CA ALA A 231 -28.34 -79.90 -83.27
C ALA A 231 -27.57 -80.68 -84.37
N ASN A 232 -26.24 -80.61 -84.35
CA ASN A 232 -25.38 -81.37 -85.26
C ASN A 232 -25.55 -82.89 -85.06
N LYS A 233 -25.61 -83.39 -83.82
CA LYS A 233 -25.88 -84.82 -83.54
C LYS A 233 -27.23 -85.27 -84.11
N LEU A 234 -28.29 -84.49 -83.91
CA LEU A 234 -29.61 -84.79 -84.46
C LEU A 234 -29.62 -84.78 -85.99
N ALA A 235 -28.86 -83.88 -86.62
CA ALA A 235 -28.71 -83.83 -88.07
C ALA A 235 -28.03 -85.09 -88.63
N VAL A 236 -27.00 -85.59 -87.96
CA VAL A 236 -26.32 -86.85 -88.33
C VAL A 236 -27.27 -88.05 -88.21
N ILE A 237 -28.07 -88.13 -87.13
CA ILE A 237 -29.03 -89.22 -86.94
C ILE A 237 -30.10 -89.24 -88.04
N ARG A 238 -30.52 -88.07 -88.55
CA ARG A 238 -31.52 -87.99 -89.64
C ARG A 238 -31.00 -88.41 -91.03
N GLN A 239 -29.69 -88.65 -91.18
CA GLN A 239 -29.06 -89.05 -92.45
C GLN A 239 -28.81 -90.56 -92.56
N ILE A 240 -29.16 -91.33 -91.53
CA ILE A 240 -29.09 -92.80 -91.47
C ILE A 240 -30.50 -93.36 -91.61
#